data_AF-A0A7D7X4E0-F1
#
_entry.id   AF-A0A7D7X4E0-F1
#
_cell.length_a   1.000
_cell.length_b   1.000
_cell.length_c   1.000
_cell.angle_alpha   90.00
_cell.angle_beta   90.00
_cell.angle_gamma   90.00
#
_symmetry.space_group_name_H-M   'P 1'
#
loop_
_entity.id
_entity.type
_entity.pdbx_description
1 polymer ?
#
loop_
_entity_poly.entity_id
_entity_poly.type
_entity_poly.pdbx_seq_one_letter_code
_entity_poly.pdbx_strand_id
1 'polypeptide(L)'
;MRTSAMKCVLIGMVICLSCAAHAQDQGQELLHRAAHCLAAKDFLPPSKAAKRTFGSLLDEKSYPGKKMLYVVDYPNPSRADGFVFTLFLTDHDGRQDFNIQNNARFALSKDADEGVSFATPPLGGTWTREHLVSAIKQIEKQPKVTLSMKNMLAVDSSVSCEAYTDPQPKPTAK
;
A
#
# COMPACT_ATOMS: atom_id res chain seq x y z
N MET A 1 -41.99 -20.42 -24.71
CA MET A 1 -41.00 -20.59 -23.61
C MET A 1 -39.70 -19.84 -23.97
N ARG A 2 -39.60 -18.52 -23.77
CA ARG A 2 -38.36 -17.74 -24.06
C ARG A 2 -38.26 -16.46 -23.21
N THR A 3 -38.51 -16.54 -21.91
CA THR A 3 -38.42 -15.36 -21.01
C THR A 3 -37.66 -15.62 -19.70
N SER A 4 -37.34 -16.86 -19.34
CA SER A 4 -36.60 -17.15 -18.10
C SER A 4 -35.09 -16.95 -18.19
N ALA A 5 -34.47 -17.10 -19.37
CA ALA A 5 -33.01 -17.01 -19.49
C ALA A 5 -32.46 -15.59 -19.29
N MET A 6 -33.23 -14.56 -19.69
CA MET A 6 -32.77 -13.17 -19.69
C MET A 6 -32.77 -12.55 -18.27
N LYS A 7 -33.66 -13.02 -17.38
CA LYS A 7 -33.72 -12.57 -15.97
C LYS A 7 -32.57 -13.14 -15.12
N CYS A 8 -32.14 -14.38 -15.37
CA CYS A 8 -31.03 -14.98 -14.63
C CYS A 8 -29.67 -14.33 -14.97
N VAL A 9 -29.46 -13.93 -16.22
CA VAL A 9 -28.23 -13.24 -16.64
C VAL A 9 -28.10 -11.86 -16.00
N LEU A 10 -29.21 -11.11 -15.91
CA LEU A 10 -29.23 -9.80 -15.26
C LEU A 10 -28.93 -9.89 -13.75
N ILE A 11 -29.51 -10.87 -13.05
CA ILE A 11 -29.27 -11.06 -11.61
C ILE A 11 -27.81 -11.50 -11.35
N GLY A 12 -27.27 -12.39 -12.18
CA GLY A 12 -25.86 -12.81 -12.09
C GLY A 12 -24.87 -11.66 -12.32
N MET A 13 -25.17 -10.74 -13.26
CA MET A 13 -24.34 -9.57 -13.53
C MET A 13 -24.34 -8.57 -12.35
N VAL A 14 -25.49 -8.33 -11.72
CA VAL A 14 -25.58 -7.41 -10.57
C VAL A 14 -24.75 -7.93 -9.38
N ILE A 15 -24.81 -9.24 -9.09
CA ILE A 15 -24.05 -9.83 -7.97
C ILE A 15 -22.54 -9.71 -8.20
N CYS A 16 -22.06 -9.98 -9.42
CA CYS A 16 -20.63 -9.86 -9.73
C CYS A 16 -20.10 -8.41 -9.61
N LEU A 17 -20.92 -7.43 -9.98
CA LEU A 17 -20.56 -6.01 -9.87
C LEU A 17 -20.47 -5.54 -8.41
N SER A 18 -21.36 -6.02 -7.54
CA SER A 18 -21.34 -5.67 -6.10
C SER A 18 -20.10 -6.21 -5.39
N CYS A 19 -19.68 -7.44 -5.68
CA CYS A 19 -18.46 -8.01 -5.09
C CYS A 19 -17.19 -7.24 -5.50
N ALA A 20 -17.11 -6.83 -6.77
CA ALA A 20 -15.98 -6.03 -7.25
C ALA A 20 -15.92 -4.65 -6.59
N ALA A 21 -17.07 -4.01 -6.36
CA ALA A 21 -17.15 -2.72 -5.68
C ALA A 21 -16.70 -2.82 -4.21
N HIS A 22 -17.18 -3.83 -3.47
CA HIS A 22 -16.79 -4.02 -2.07
C HIS A 22 -15.29 -4.31 -1.89
N ALA A 23 -14.69 -5.09 -2.79
CA ALA A 23 -13.24 -5.33 -2.76
C ALA A 23 -12.44 -4.06 -3.04
N GLN A 24 -12.93 -3.21 -3.94
CA GLN A 24 -12.31 -1.91 -4.24
C GLN A 24 -12.38 -0.97 -3.03
N ASP A 25 -13.52 -0.91 -2.34
CA ASP A 25 -13.70 -0.08 -1.14
C ASP A 25 -12.74 -0.50 -0.02
N GLN A 26 -12.62 -1.81 0.23
CA GLN A 26 -11.71 -2.33 1.26
C GLN A 26 -10.24 -2.04 0.93
N GLY A 27 -9.83 -2.18 -0.33
CA GLY A 27 -8.48 -1.83 -0.77
C GLY A 27 -8.18 -0.34 -0.60
N GLN A 28 -9.16 0.52 -0.88
CA GLN A 28 -9.02 1.97 -0.73
C GLN A 28 -8.92 2.39 0.76
N GLU A 29 -9.69 1.76 1.64
CA GLU A 29 -9.61 1.97 3.09
C GLU A 29 -8.22 1.58 3.64
N LEU A 30 -7.71 0.40 3.26
CA LEU A 30 -6.37 -0.05 3.65
C LEU A 30 -5.28 0.93 3.22
N LEU A 31 -5.33 1.41 1.97
CA LEU A 31 -4.38 2.40 1.49
C LEU A 31 -4.50 3.73 2.24
N HIS A 32 -5.72 4.17 2.57
CA HIS A 32 -5.93 5.39 3.35
C HIS A 32 -5.28 5.30 4.74
N ARG A 33 -5.49 4.20 5.46
CA ARG A 33 -4.90 3.94 6.78
C ARG A 33 -3.38 3.80 6.72
N ALA A 34 -2.86 3.12 5.70
CA ALA A 34 -1.43 3.02 5.48
C ALA A 34 -0.80 4.41 5.24
N ALA A 35 -1.44 5.23 4.40
CA ALA A 35 -0.97 6.58 4.12
C ALA A 35 -1.04 7.49 5.37
N HIS A 36 -2.05 7.30 6.22
CA HIS A 36 -2.10 7.91 7.56
C HIS A 36 -0.88 7.53 8.39
N CYS A 37 -0.54 6.24 8.51
CA CYS A 37 0.62 5.82 9.29
C CYS A 37 1.95 6.30 8.71
N LEU A 38 2.10 6.31 7.38
CA LEU A 38 3.29 6.89 6.73
C LEU A 38 3.43 8.38 7.04
N ALA A 39 2.32 9.12 7.13
CA ALA A 39 2.33 10.53 7.53
C ALA A 39 2.62 10.69 9.03
N ALA A 40 1.97 9.91 9.90
CA ALA A 40 2.09 10.00 11.35
C ALA A 40 3.49 9.61 11.86
N LYS A 41 4.22 8.79 11.10
CA LYS A 41 5.60 8.38 11.37
C LYS A 41 6.65 9.17 10.58
N ASP A 42 6.24 10.25 9.91
CA ASP A 42 7.12 11.14 9.12
C ASP A 42 7.91 10.44 8.00
N PHE A 43 7.37 9.35 7.43
CA PHE A 43 7.97 8.64 6.29
C PHE A 43 7.68 9.30 4.94
N LEU A 44 6.62 10.10 4.85
CA LEU A 44 6.30 10.82 3.61
C LEU A 44 7.24 12.01 3.43
N PRO A 45 7.89 12.16 2.25
CA PRO A 45 8.77 13.31 1.99
C PRO A 45 7.98 14.62 2.09
N PRO A 46 8.52 15.73 2.59
CA PRO A 46 7.78 16.99 2.69
C PRO A 46 7.15 17.43 1.36
N SER A 47 5.90 17.88 1.38
CA SER A 47 5.22 18.40 0.19
C SER A 47 4.29 19.55 0.54
N LYS A 48 4.23 20.55 -0.35
CA LYS A 48 3.24 21.64 -0.29
C LYS A 48 1.93 21.28 -0.99
N ALA A 49 1.86 20.13 -1.66
CA ALA A 49 0.68 19.70 -2.38
C ALA A 49 -0.45 19.32 -1.40
N ALA A 50 -1.66 19.81 -1.66
CA ALA A 50 -2.83 19.46 -0.85
C ALA A 50 -3.28 18.00 -1.02
N LYS A 51 -2.78 17.32 -2.06
CA LYS A 51 -3.11 15.94 -2.42
C LYS A 51 -1.85 15.19 -2.83
N ARG A 52 -1.85 13.88 -2.62
CA ARG A 52 -0.81 12.96 -3.07
C ARG A 52 -1.40 11.77 -3.79
N THR A 53 -0.63 11.23 -4.73
CA THR A 53 -1.04 10.05 -5.49
C THR A 53 -0.32 8.84 -4.95
N PHE A 54 -1.07 7.77 -4.69
CA PHE A 54 -0.55 6.53 -4.20
C PHE A 54 -0.96 5.35 -5.08
N GLY A 55 -0.16 4.29 -5.03
CA GLY A 55 -0.53 2.96 -5.46
C GLY A 55 -0.29 1.96 -4.34
N SER A 56 -0.97 0.82 -4.37
CA SER A 56 -0.81 -0.22 -3.37
C SER A 56 -0.96 -1.63 -3.93
N LEU A 57 -0.32 -2.59 -3.27
CA LEU A 57 -0.48 -4.01 -3.54
C LEU A 57 -0.52 -4.76 -2.20
N LEU A 58 -1.60 -5.51 -1.96
CA LEU A 58 -1.69 -6.42 -0.82
C LEU A 58 -1.11 -7.79 -1.22
N ASP A 59 -0.18 -8.28 -0.41
CA ASP A 59 0.49 -9.57 -0.55
C ASP A 59 0.27 -10.42 0.70
N GLU A 60 -0.54 -11.46 0.53
CA GLU A 60 -0.89 -12.42 1.57
C GLU A 60 -0.16 -13.76 1.37
N LYS A 61 0.79 -13.83 0.42
CA LYS A 61 1.42 -15.09 -0.02
C LYS A 61 2.90 -15.16 0.33
N SER A 62 3.63 -14.06 0.20
CA SER A 62 5.10 -14.10 0.37
C SER A 62 5.55 -14.32 1.81
N TYR A 63 4.70 -14.00 2.80
CA TYR A 63 5.01 -14.12 4.21
C TYR A 63 3.98 -15.01 4.90
N PRO A 64 4.31 -16.27 5.23
CA PRO A 64 3.37 -17.18 5.88
C PRO A 64 2.76 -16.59 7.17
N GLY A 65 1.44 -16.56 7.23
CA GLY A 65 0.69 -16.05 8.38
C GLY A 65 0.71 -14.54 8.54
N LYS A 66 1.26 -13.79 7.58
CA LYS A 66 1.32 -12.33 7.60
C LYS A 66 0.71 -11.73 6.34
N LYS A 67 0.14 -10.55 6.48
CA LYS A 67 -0.30 -9.72 5.35
C LYS A 67 0.70 -8.58 5.18
N MET A 68 1.23 -8.42 3.99
CA MET A 68 2.14 -7.34 3.64
C MET A 68 1.44 -6.38 2.68
N LEU A 69 1.44 -5.10 2.99
CA LEU A 69 0.98 -4.06 2.09
C LEU A 69 2.20 -3.31 1.54
N TYR A 70 2.36 -3.36 0.23
CA TYR A 70 3.27 -2.48 -0.49
C TYR A 70 2.52 -1.18 -0.82
N VAL A 71 3.13 -0.04 -0.54
CA VAL A 71 2.59 1.28 -0.87
C VAL A 71 3.63 2.06 -1.66
N VAL A 72 3.20 2.75 -2.71
CA VAL A 72 4.03 3.67 -3.47
C VAL A 72 3.47 5.08 -3.34
N ASP A 73 4.26 6.02 -2.86
CA ASP A 73 3.99 7.46 -2.95
C ASP A 73 4.61 8.02 -4.24
N TYR A 74 3.79 8.68 -5.05
CA TYR A 74 4.22 9.43 -6.22
C TYR A 74 4.14 10.93 -5.94
N PRO A 75 5.26 11.57 -5.52
CA PRO A 75 5.26 12.98 -5.19
C PRO A 75 5.10 13.87 -6.42
N ASN A 76 5.46 13.36 -7.61
CA ASN A 76 5.45 14.10 -8.87
C ASN A 76 4.34 13.60 -9.81
N PRO A 77 3.66 14.49 -10.57
CA PRO A 77 2.61 14.10 -11.52
C PRO A 77 3.09 13.17 -12.64
N SER A 78 4.37 13.21 -13.02
CA SER A 78 4.95 12.32 -14.03
C SER A 78 4.99 10.86 -13.58
N ARG A 79 5.00 10.62 -12.25
CA ARG A 79 5.12 9.30 -11.63
C ARG A 79 6.35 8.50 -12.09
N ALA A 80 7.36 9.19 -12.63
CA ALA A 80 8.60 8.58 -13.08
C ALA A 80 9.50 8.17 -11.91
N ASP A 81 9.29 8.77 -10.74
CA ASP A 81 9.99 8.46 -9.50
C ASP A 81 9.03 8.48 -8.31
N GLY A 82 9.43 7.83 -7.23
CA GLY A 82 8.62 7.74 -6.03
C GLY A 82 9.33 7.09 -4.86
N PHE A 83 8.53 6.81 -3.83
CA PHE A 83 8.96 6.11 -2.63
C PHE A 83 8.11 4.85 -2.48
N VAL A 84 8.75 3.70 -2.35
CA VAL A 84 8.08 2.44 -2.02
C VAL A 84 8.23 2.17 -0.53
N PHE A 85 7.18 1.67 0.09
CA PHE A 85 7.09 1.30 1.49
C PHE A 85 6.52 -0.10 1.61
N THR A 86 6.94 -0.81 2.66
CA THR A 86 6.37 -2.12 3.02
C THR A 86 5.85 -2.07 4.43
N LEU A 87 4.61 -2.49 4.63
CA LEU A 87 3.95 -2.49 5.93
C LEU A 87 3.41 -3.89 6.23
N PHE A 88 3.75 -4.46 7.38
CA PHE A 88 2.98 -5.60 7.88
C PHE A 88 1.65 -5.12 8.44
N LEU A 89 0.60 -5.85 8.13
CA LEU A 89 -0.74 -5.63 8.67
C LEU A 89 -1.05 -6.72 9.69
N THR A 90 -1.46 -6.30 10.87
CA THR A 90 -1.93 -7.21 11.92
C THR A 90 -3.24 -6.71 12.49
N ASP A 91 -4.24 -7.58 12.60
CA ASP A 91 -5.52 -7.25 13.21
C ASP A 91 -5.53 -7.75 14.67
N HIS A 92 -5.74 -6.86 15.63
CA HIS A 92 -5.78 -7.15 17.07
C HIS A 92 -6.97 -6.44 17.72
N ASP A 93 -7.89 -7.18 18.34
CA ASP A 93 -9.00 -6.64 19.14
C ASP A 93 -9.83 -5.53 18.45
N GLY A 94 -10.07 -5.70 17.15
CA GLY A 94 -10.82 -4.72 16.33
C GLY A 94 -10.02 -3.46 15.97
N ARG A 95 -8.73 -3.40 16.32
CA ARG A 95 -7.76 -2.42 15.84
C ARG A 95 -6.87 -3.04 14.77
N GLN A 96 -6.48 -2.24 13.80
CA GLN A 96 -5.55 -2.64 12.75
C GLN A 96 -4.21 -1.96 12.97
N ASP A 97 -3.17 -2.77 13.13
CA ASP A 97 -1.80 -2.30 13.27
C ASP A 97 -1.09 -2.31 11.90
N PHE A 98 -0.46 -1.18 11.59
CA PHE A 98 0.35 -0.98 10.39
C PHE A 98 1.79 -0.75 10.83
N ASN A 99 2.63 -1.77 10.61
CA ASN A 99 4.02 -1.74 11.00
C ASN A 99 4.93 -1.55 9.79
N ILE A 100 5.48 -0.35 9.62
CA ILE A 100 6.39 0.03 8.53
C ILE A 100 7.71 -0.71 8.70
N GLN A 101 8.02 -1.59 7.74
CA GLN A 101 9.22 -2.44 7.76
C GLN A 101 10.36 -1.87 6.93
N ASN A 102 10.07 -1.05 5.91
CA ASN A 102 11.06 -0.61 4.95
C ASN A 102 10.56 0.58 4.14
N ASN A 103 11.51 1.34 3.60
CA ASN A 103 11.26 2.37 2.61
C ASN A 103 12.45 2.48 1.63
N ALA A 104 12.17 2.77 0.37
CA ALA A 104 13.20 3.04 -0.61
C ALA A 104 12.73 4.05 -1.66
N ARG A 105 13.63 4.95 -2.08
CA ARG A 105 13.39 5.83 -3.22
C ARG A 105 13.74 5.11 -4.51
N PHE A 106 12.84 5.15 -5.48
CA PHE A 106 13.03 4.52 -6.77
C PHE A 106 12.74 5.48 -7.95
N ALA A 107 13.26 5.13 -9.12
CA ALA A 107 12.88 5.69 -10.40
C ALA A 107 12.53 4.57 -11.38
N LEU A 108 11.54 4.81 -12.22
CA LEU A 108 11.23 3.97 -13.37
C LEU A 108 12.25 4.30 -14.47
N SER A 109 12.97 3.30 -14.94
CA SER A 109 13.98 3.48 -15.99
C SER A 109 13.91 2.32 -16.97
N LYS A 110 13.86 2.64 -18.26
CA LYS A 110 13.95 1.62 -19.32
C LYS A 110 15.34 0.99 -19.41
N ASP A 111 16.35 1.70 -18.90
CA ASP A 111 17.76 1.31 -18.96
C ASP A 111 18.20 0.51 -17.72
N ALA A 112 17.33 0.40 -16.72
CA ALA A 112 17.57 -0.49 -15.57
C ALA A 112 17.16 -1.92 -15.94
N ASP A 113 17.97 -2.91 -15.54
CA ASP A 113 17.79 -4.33 -15.87
C ASP A 113 16.36 -4.86 -15.63
N GLU A 114 15.67 -4.31 -14.63
CA GLU A 114 14.33 -4.76 -14.24
C GLU A 114 13.22 -3.71 -14.44
N GLY A 115 13.56 -2.53 -15.00
CA GLY A 115 12.64 -1.41 -15.20
C GLY A 115 12.54 -0.43 -14.02
N VAL A 116 13.24 -0.72 -12.92
CA VAL A 116 13.22 0.04 -11.66
C VAL A 116 14.66 0.19 -11.17
N SER A 117 15.06 1.41 -10.83
CA SER A 117 16.33 1.71 -10.16
C SER A 117 16.07 2.29 -8.78
N PHE A 118 16.88 1.92 -7.79
CA PHE A 118 16.84 2.48 -6.45
C PHE A 118 17.96 3.50 -6.26
N ALA A 119 17.65 4.65 -5.67
CA ALA A 119 18.65 5.69 -5.39
C ALA A 119 19.68 5.23 -4.35
N THR A 120 19.20 4.45 -3.37
CA THR A 120 20.01 3.71 -2.40
C THR A 120 19.42 2.31 -2.29
N PRO A 121 20.23 1.27 -2.05
CA PRO A 121 19.70 -0.07 -1.83
C PRO A 121 18.64 -0.08 -0.72
N PRO A 122 17.49 -0.75 -0.92
CA PRO A 122 16.50 -0.92 0.15
C PRO A 122 17.11 -1.69 1.32
N LEU A 123 16.59 -1.48 2.53
CA LEU A 123 17.05 -2.26 3.68
C LEU A 123 16.74 -3.74 3.46
N GLY A 124 17.72 -4.61 3.69
CA GLY A 124 17.60 -6.05 3.41
C GLY A 124 18.51 -6.51 2.28
N GLY A 125 18.31 -7.76 1.86
CA GLY A 125 19.13 -8.41 0.83
C GLY A 125 18.49 -8.38 -0.56
N THR A 126 19.09 -9.12 -1.49
CA THR A 126 18.61 -9.29 -2.87
C THR A 126 17.14 -9.70 -2.93
N TRP A 127 16.71 -10.59 -2.05
CA TRP A 127 15.31 -11.03 -1.98
C TRP A 127 14.33 -9.86 -1.74
N THR A 128 14.63 -8.95 -0.81
CA THR A 128 13.81 -7.77 -0.54
C THR A 128 13.75 -6.85 -1.76
N ARG A 129 14.89 -6.64 -2.43
CA ARG A 129 14.97 -5.85 -3.66
C ARG A 129 14.06 -6.43 -4.75
N GLU A 130 14.17 -7.72 -5.04
CA GLU A 130 13.37 -8.39 -6.07
C GLU A 130 11.86 -8.28 -5.79
N HIS A 131 11.47 -8.46 -4.53
CA HIS A 131 10.07 -8.29 -4.10
C HIS A 131 9.56 -6.86 -4.29
N LEU A 132 10.36 -5.84 -3.94
CA LEU A 132 10.01 -4.45 -4.17
C LEU A 132 9.87 -4.12 -5.65
N VAL A 133 10.80 -4.57 -6.50
CA VAL A 133 10.72 -4.39 -7.95
C VAL A 133 9.46 -5.02 -8.52
N SER A 134 9.16 -6.26 -8.12
CA SER A 134 7.95 -6.97 -8.53
C SER A 134 6.68 -6.21 -8.09
N ALA A 135 6.63 -5.74 -6.84
CA ALA A 135 5.50 -5.00 -6.32
C ALA A 135 5.28 -3.67 -7.06
N ILE A 136 6.34 -2.88 -7.29
CA ILE A 136 6.26 -1.62 -8.06
C ILE A 136 5.68 -1.90 -9.45
N LYS A 137 6.20 -2.91 -10.16
CA LYS A 137 5.72 -3.25 -11.51
C LYS A 137 4.25 -3.68 -11.54
N GLN A 138 3.78 -4.32 -10.48
CA GLN A 138 2.35 -4.69 -10.36
C GLN A 138 1.50 -3.46 -10.06
N ILE A 139 1.95 -2.58 -9.16
CA ILE A 139 1.27 -1.31 -8.83
C ILE A 139 1.18 -0.40 -10.05
N GLU A 140 2.21 -0.38 -10.91
CA GLU A 140 2.20 0.39 -12.15
C GLU A 140 1.08 -0.02 -13.11
N LYS A 141 0.59 -1.25 -13.02
CA LYS A 141 -0.52 -1.76 -13.85
C LYS A 141 -1.91 -1.46 -13.28
N GLN A 142 -1.99 -1.01 -12.03
CA GLN A 142 -3.25 -0.76 -11.32
C GLN A 142 -3.64 0.72 -11.35
N PRO A 143 -4.92 1.08 -11.12
CA PRO A 143 -5.33 2.45 -10.87
C PRO A 143 -4.61 3.04 -9.65
N LYS A 144 -4.35 4.35 -9.69
CA LYS A 144 -3.71 5.09 -8.59
C LYS A 144 -4.79 5.88 -7.87
N VAL A 145 -4.63 6.04 -6.56
CA VAL A 145 -5.58 6.74 -5.69
C VAL A 145 -4.98 8.05 -5.26
N THR A 146 -5.73 9.14 -5.42
CA THR A 146 -5.33 10.46 -4.94
C THR A 146 -5.97 10.73 -3.59
N LEU A 147 -5.14 10.87 -2.55
CA LEU A 147 -5.57 11.17 -1.19
C LEU A 147 -5.31 12.62 -0.83
N SER A 148 -6.19 13.22 -0.03
CA SER A 148 -5.96 14.57 0.50
C SER A 148 -5.04 14.51 1.72
N MET A 149 -4.12 15.47 1.85
CA MET A 149 -3.26 15.57 3.03
C MET A 149 -4.08 15.73 4.31
N LYS A 150 -5.19 16.49 4.25
CA LYS A 150 -6.10 16.69 5.38
C LYS A 150 -6.67 15.37 5.90
N ASN A 151 -7.10 14.47 5.02
CA ASN A 151 -7.71 13.20 5.44
C ASN A 151 -6.65 12.23 5.97
N MET A 152 -5.46 12.20 5.36
CA MET A 152 -4.35 11.36 5.85
C MET A 152 -3.86 11.79 7.24
N LEU A 153 -3.97 13.08 7.58
CA LEU A 153 -3.57 13.60 8.89
C LEU A 153 -4.69 13.56 9.93
N ALA A 154 -5.90 13.14 9.56
CA ALA A 154 -6.99 12.97 10.52
C ALA A 154 -6.66 11.79 11.45
N VAL A 155 -6.90 11.98 12.76
CA VAL A 155 -6.68 10.93 13.75
C VAL A 155 -7.68 9.78 13.52
N ASP A 156 -7.16 8.55 13.42
CA ASP A 156 -7.95 7.33 13.38
C ASP A 156 -7.62 6.46 14.61
N SER A 157 -8.54 6.39 15.57
CA SER A 157 -8.34 5.61 16.81
C SER A 157 -8.43 4.09 16.61
N SER A 158 -8.94 3.64 15.46
CA SER A 158 -8.98 2.22 15.10
C SER A 158 -7.65 1.70 14.54
N VAL A 159 -6.69 2.61 14.33
CA VAL A 159 -5.39 2.31 13.74
C VAL A 159 -4.28 2.43 14.78
N SER A 160 -3.30 1.53 14.70
CA SER A 160 -1.99 1.66 15.33
C SER A 160 -0.93 1.78 14.25
N CYS A 161 0.05 2.65 14.47
CA CYS A 161 1.16 2.87 13.55
C CYS A 161 2.46 2.57 14.27
N GLU A 162 3.25 1.66 13.70
CA GLU A 162 4.58 1.30 14.15
C GLU A 162 5.57 1.46 12.99
N ALA A 163 6.85 1.65 13.31
CA ALA A 163 7.91 1.70 12.33
C ALA A 163 9.19 1.05 12.84
N TYR A 164 9.97 0.48 11.91
CA TYR A 164 11.30 -0.06 12.22
C TYR A 164 12.29 0.97 12.79
N THR A 165 11.99 2.27 12.62
CA THR A 165 12.75 3.39 13.17
C THR A 165 12.32 3.80 14.57
N ASP A 166 11.22 3.24 15.11
CA ASP A 166 10.75 3.54 16.45
C ASP A 166 11.78 3.07 17.50
N PRO A 167 11.93 3.80 18.62
CA PRO A 167 12.78 3.36 19.72
C PRO A 167 12.36 1.97 20.21
N GLN A 168 13.29 1.03 20.19
CA GLN A 168 13.02 -0.31 20.71
C GLN A 168 12.80 -0.25 22.23
N PRO A 169 11.81 -0.97 22.78
CA PRO A 169 11.67 -1.11 24.22
C PRO A 169 12.98 -1.62 24.81
N LYS A 170 13.47 -0.99 25.89
CA LYS A 170 14.63 -1.51 26.60
C LYS A 170 14.33 -2.95 27.03
N PRO A 171 15.27 -3.90 26.86
CA PRO A 171 15.10 -5.24 27.40
C PRO A 171 14.77 -5.12 28.89
N THR A 172 13.62 -5.64 29.30
CA THR A 172 13.33 -5.82 30.71
C THR A 172 14.35 -6.82 31.23
N ALA A 173 15.27 -6.34 32.08
CA ALA A 173 16.19 -7.20 32.80
C ALA A 173 15.33 -8.24 33.56
N LYS A 174 15.53 -9.52 33.22
CA LYS A 174 15.00 -10.64 33.99
C LYS A 174 15.79 -10.81 35.27
#